data_AF-A0A2E6S1L8-F1
#
_entry.id   AF-A0A2E6S1L8-F1
#
_cell.length_a   1.000
_cell.length_b   1.000
_cell.length_c   1.000
_cell.angle_alpha   90.00
_cell.angle_beta   90.00
_cell.angle_gamma   90.00
#
_symmetry.space_group_name_H-M   'P 1'
#
loop_
_entity.id
_entity.type
_entity.pdbx_description
1 polymer ?
#
loop_
_entity_poly.entity_id
_entity_poly.type
_entity_poly.pdbx_seq_one_letter_code
_entity_poly.pdbx_strand_id
1 'polypeptide(L)'
;MRGLFFYINFNNMNYLRILYLPLLLFGLCYTGCSKEPASTTFPDLIHRDTKVSFADFIGSDNCQACHADIYEQWKGSSHAQAGGPASRENVIAPFNGKPIVLNDAIVYPEVVNDKYQFRMERRNGDPLQTITVEYVVGKGLMVNGGTQTFFGKFSDGTYRFLPFDYSKHENTWFVQLKIDESWVKTKPEHSLEDLYNWPPHRVIGEVAEMSNCQQCHGSQIIAEKINDVYDVKFTSLEINCESCHGPAKKHSTIMSNIVDGIVNPEGDIGIASAVGLTTDKSLDMCFQCHAVKTPLRTDYLPGENLHDFYSLKLPLLGNENPFGANGRIKTFGYSLNHLYSDCYINGSMDCTSCHNPHSNDYQDISGNALISRFDDDQCLSCHVTKSLDIAAHTFHEKESDGSSCIACHMPTRQHVGIGNEIKYKRSDHTVSIPRPMFDVSQGFESACQQCHSDISEPELQEIIEDWYGPLKPLNPVIANRLKIKDNTLGGDAAKILLQPEHFHPMGQFYNLSYFIKRYLSPGMDYLDIAIVQKLKDYANYDDPDIKALALAGLHYSQYKNKEIRNYLMSEIGKLGDNQESVRRRWGLILDYFGTVYFLSGDKNKAAECYQLASEVLPNDPTIIDNLSKAKS
;
A
#
# COMPACT_ATOMS: atom_id res chain seq x y z
N MET A 1 -28.04 36.88 -44.16
CA MET A 1 -29.33 36.98 -44.92
C MET A 1 -30.11 35.69 -44.66
N ARG A 2 -31.16 35.72 -43.83
CA ARG A 2 -32.58 35.53 -44.20
C ARG A 2 -32.77 34.34 -45.16
N GLY A 3 -33.33 33.21 -44.76
CA GLY A 3 -34.73 32.91 -44.35
C GLY A 3 -35.03 31.47 -44.85
N LEU A 4 -36.10 30.74 -44.54
CA LEU A 4 -37.47 31.05 -44.17
C LEU A 4 -38.07 29.85 -43.42
N PHE A 5 -38.98 30.14 -42.49
CA PHE A 5 -40.02 29.26 -41.95
C PHE A 5 -41.09 28.94 -43.00
N PHE A 6 -41.79 27.81 -42.85
CA PHE A 6 -43.23 27.74 -43.12
C PHE A 6 -43.95 26.81 -42.13
N TYR A 7 -44.99 27.39 -41.53
CA TYR A 7 -46.03 26.81 -40.68
C TYR A 7 -47.32 26.87 -41.51
N ILE A 8 -48.14 25.81 -41.57
CA ILE A 8 -49.58 25.92 -41.85
C ILE A 8 -50.31 24.88 -40.99
N ASN A 9 -51.47 25.30 -40.50
CA ASN A 9 -52.20 24.84 -39.32
C ASN A 9 -53.70 24.70 -39.69
N PHE A 10 -54.45 23.90 -38.93
CA PHE A 10 -55.93 23.87 -38.76
C PHE A 10 -56.82 23.45 -39.97
N ASN A 11 -58.04 22.90 -39.86
CA ASN A 11 -59.01 22.77 -38.75
C ASN A 11 -60.15 21.74 -39.06
N ASN A 12 -61.00 21.49 -38.04
CA ASN A 12 -62.43 21.07 -38.00
C ASN A 12 -62.77 19.57 -37.92
N MET A 13 -63.40 18.98 -36.88
CA MET A 13 -64.59 19.22 -36.00
C MET A 13 -65.97 18.72 -36.51
N ASN A 14 -66.68 18.00 -35.59
CA ASN A 14 -68.14 17.76 -35.40
C ASN A 14 -68.74 16.43 -35.95
N TYR A 15 -69.70 15.71 -35.34
CA TYR A 15 -70.32 15.54 -34.00
C TYR A 15 -71.44 14.44 -34.10
N LEU A 16 -71.87 13.87 -32.94
CA LEU A 16 -73.18 13.20 -32.59
C LEU A 16 -73.41 11.72 -33.02
N ARG A 17 -74.07 10.77 -32.29
CA ARG A 17 -74.71 10.67 -30.94
C ARG A 17 -75.13 9.19 -30.63
N ILE A 18 -74.89 8.72 -29.38
CA ILE A 18 -75.76 8.00 -28.39
C ILE A 18 -76.46 6.65 -28.74
N LEU A 19 -76.27 5.58 -27.92
CA LEU A 19 -77.31 4.95 -27.03
C LEU A 19 -76.96 3.57 -26.36
N TYR A 20 -77.23 3.54 -25.05
CA TYR A 20 -77.57 2.44 -24.10
C TYR A 20 -76.50 1.48 -23.48
N LEU A 21 -76.33 1.62 -22.14
CA LEU A 21 -76.04 0.57 -21.13
C LEU A 21 -77.35 -0.22 -20.83
N PRO A 22 -77.40 -1.45 -20.22
CA PRO A 22 -76.60 -1.89 -19.06
C PRO A 22 -76.25 -3.41 -18.94
N LEU A 23 -75.52 -3.73 -17.83
CA LEU A 23 -75.42 -5.00 -17.05
C LEU A 23 -74.12 -5.84 -17.11
N LEU A 24 -73.58 -6.04 -15.90
CA LEU A 24 -72.89 -7.24 -15.34
C LEU A 24 -71.47 -7.55 -15.83
N LEU A 25 -70.44 -7.27 -15.02
CA LEU A 25 -69.99 -8.12 -13.91
C LEU A 25 -68.73 -7.53 -13.27
N PHE A 26 -68.75 -7.44 -11.95
CA PHE A 26 -67.63 -7.04 -11.10
C PHE A 26 -66.57 -8.15 -11.14
N GLY A 27 -65.54 -7.99 -11.96
CA GLY A 27 -64.34 -8.83 -11.98
C GLY A 27 -63.19 -8.09 -11.32
N LEU A 28 -63.01 -8.28 -10.02
CA LEU A 28 -61.80 -7.91 -9.29
C LEU A 28 -60.61 -8.70 -9.83
N CYS A 29 -59.86 -8.14 -10.78
CA CYS A 29 -58.48 -8.54 -11.02
C CYS A 29 -57.60 -7.79 -10.01
N TYR A 30 -57.46 -8.38 -8.82
CA TYR A 30 -56.28 -8.17 -7.98
C TYR A 30 -55.06 -8.66 -8.79
N THR A 31 -54.42 -7.79 -9.57
CA THR A 31 -53.00 -7.95 -9.85
C THR A 31 -52.28 -7.53 -8.57
N GLY A 32 -52.17 -8.48 -7.65
CA GLY A 32 -51.26 -8.35 -6.53
C GLY A 32 -49.86 -8.15 -7.12
N CYS A 33 -49.34 -6.93 -7.05
CA CYS A 33 -47.90 -6.74 -6.92
C CYS A 33 -47.51 -7.45 -5.62
N SER A 34 -47.15 -8.73 -5.72
CA SER A 34 -46.33 -9.36 -4.71
C SER A 34 -45.04 -8.55 -4.68
N LYS A 35 -44.95 -7.60 -3.75
CA LYS A 35 -43.65 -7.20 -3.22
C LYS A 35 -43.06 -8.48 -2.68
N GLU A 36 -42.19 -9.11 -3.46
CA GLU A 36 -41.30 -10.13 -2.90
C GLU A 36 -40.71 -9.53 -1.62
N PRO A 37 -40.71 -10.27 -0.50
CA PRO A 37 -40.03 -9.81 0.69
C PRO A 37 -38.60 -9.50 0.28
N ALA A 38 -38.15 -8.26 0.51
CA ALA A 38 -36.78 -7.85 0.21
C ALA A 38 -35.84 -8.91 0.83
N SER A 39 -35.05 -9.57 -0.01
CA SER A 39 -34.07 -10.56 0.42
C SER A 39 -33.28 -9.96 1.58
N THR A 40 -33.26 -10.62 2.74
CA THR A 40 -32.48 -10.14 3.88
C THR A 40 -30.99 -10.48 3.75
N THR A 41 -30.62 -11.28 2.75
CA THR A 41 -29.27 -11.75 2.48
C THR A 41 -28.68 -11.01 1.27
N PHE A 42 -27.40 -10.64 1.37
CA PHE A 42 -26.64 -10.13 0.24
C PHE A 42 -26.50 -11.20 -0.85
N PRO A 43 -26.40 -10.80 -2.12
CA PRO A 43 -26.15 -11.75 -3.20
C PRO A 43 -24.78 -12.41 -3.01
N ASP A 44 -24.62 -13.58 -3.61
CA ASP A 44 -23.34 -14.28 -3.64
C ASP A 44 -22.23 -13.38 -4.21
N LEU A 45 -21.01 -13.61 -3.73
CA LEU A 45 -19.83 -12.91 -4.21
C LEU A 45 -19.47 -13.44 -5.60
N ILE A 46 -19.41 -12.55 -6.59
CA ILE A 46 -18.92 -12.91 -7.92
C ILE A 46 -17.40 -12.83 -7.87
N HIS A 47 -16.74 -13.99 -7.98
CA HIS A 47 -15.28 -14.08 -8.04
C HIS A 47 -14.75 -13.78 -9.44
N ARG A 48 -13.63 -13.05 -9.51
CA ARG A 48 -12.97 -12.70 -10.76
C ARG A 48 -11.78 -13.61 -11.00
N ASP A 49 -11.78 -14.28 -12.15
CA ASP A 49 -10.62 -15.07 -12.60
C ASP A 49 -9.40 -14.17 -12.84
N THR A 50 -8.21 -14.74 -12.62
CA THR A 50 -6.96 -14.10 -13.02
C THR A 50 -6.86 -14.07 -14.55
N LYS A 51 -6.30 -12.99 -15.09
CA LYS A 51 -6.08 -12.77 -16.52
C LYS A 51 -4.66 -13.11 -16.94
N VAL A 52 -3.72 -13.11 -16.00
CA VAL A 52 -2.29 -13.30 -16.23
C VAL A 52 -1.86 -14.66 -15.69
N SER A 53 -1.10 -15.41 -16.48
CA SER A 53 -0.46 -16.65 -16.05
C SER A 53 1.05 -16.48 -15.91
N PHE A 54 1.66 -17.24 -15.00
CA PHE A 54 3.13 -17.32 -14.90
C PHE A 54 3.79 -17.71 -16.24
N ALA A 55 3.11 -18.48 -17.10
CA ALA A 55 3.63 -18.91 -18.40
C ALA A 55 3.64 -17.80 -19.48
N ASP A 56 3.10 -16.62 -19.18
CA ASP A 56 3.09 -15.45 -20.07
C ASP A 56 4.32 -14.55 -19.89
N PHE A 57 5.17 -14.86 -18.92
CA PHE A 57 6.43 -14.17 -18.64
C PHE A 57 7.61 -14.86 -19.33
N ILE A 58 8.51 -14.05 -19.90
CA ILE A 58 9.67 -14.55 -20.68
C ILE A 58 11.03 -14.14 -20.09
N GLY A 59 11.06 -13.32 -19.05
CA GLY A 59 12.28 -12.83 -18.40
C GLY A 59 13.00 -11.72 -19.18
N SER A 60 13.80 -10.93 -18.47
CA SER A 60 14.48 -9.73 -19.01
C SER A 60 15.44 -10.02 -20.16
N ASP A 61 16.07 -11.20 -20.21
CA ASP A 61 17.10 -11.51 -21.22
C ASP A 61 16.52 -11.49 -22.65
N ASN A 62 15.24 -11.83 -22.81
CA ASN A 62 14.56 -11.75 -24.10
C ASN A 62 14.32 -10.30 -24.55
N CYS A 63 14.35 -9.33 -23.65
CA CYS A 63 14.16 -7.92 -23.96
C CYS A 63 15.42 -7.28 -24.57
N GLN A 64 16.61 -7.78 -24.23
CA GLN A 64 17.89 -7.20 -24.64
C GLN A 64 18.06 -7.14 -26.16
N ALA A 65 17.55 -8.14 -26.89
CA ALA A 65 17.69 -8.25 -28.34
C ALA A 65 17.09 -7.05 -29.11
N CYS A 66 16.02 -6.45 -28.57
CA CYS A 66 15.34 -5.29 -29.17
C CYS A 66 15.60 -3.98 -28.40
N HIS A 67 15.91 -4.07 -27.10
CA HIS A 67 16.01 -2.93 -26.19
C HIS A 67 17.37 -2.88 -25.47
N ALA A 68 18.47 -2.99 -26.22
CA ALA A 68 19.83 -3.09 -25.65
C ALA A 68 20.16 -1.95 -24.67
N ASP A 69 19.92 -0.69 -25.04
CA ASP A 69 20.27 0.47 -24.18
C ASP A 69 19.46 0.51 -22.87
N ILE A 70 18.18 0.13 -22.93
CA ILE A 70 17.29 0.05 -21.77
C ILE A 70 17.70 -1.11 -20.87
N TYR A 71 18.04 -2.26 -21.47
CA TYR A 71 18.49 -3.43 -20.74
C TYR A 71 19.79 -3.14 -19.97
N GLU A 72 20.76 -2.44 -20.58
CA GLU A 72 22.00 -2.08 -19.89
C GLU A 72 21.77 -1.08 -18.75
N GLN A 73 20.86 -0.11 -18.92
CA GLN A 73 20.43 0.76 -17.82
C GLN A 73 19.80 -0.05 -16.68
N TRP A 74 18.87 -0.93 -16.99
CA TRP A 74 18.21 -1.80 -16.02
C TRP A 74 19.21 -2.68 -15.28
N LYS A 75 20.12 -3.36 -15.98
CA LYS A 75 21.12 -4.25 -15.39
C LYS A 75 22.05 -3.55 -14.39
N GLY A 76 22.35 -2.27 -14.63
CA GLY A 76 23.12 -1.43 -13.71
C GLY A 76 22.33 -0.93 -12.50
N SER A 77 20.99 -0.99 -12.55
CA SER A 77 20.09 -0.39 -11.57
C SER A 77 20.05 -1.11 -10.23
N SER A 78 19.48 -0.45 -9.22
CA SER A 78 19.23 -1.08 -7.92
C SER A 78 18.16 -2.17 -7.98
N HIS A 79 17.23 -2.09 -8.92
CA HIS A 79 16.16 -3.07 -9.16
C HIS A 79 16.72 -4.40 -9.70
N ALA A 80 17.60 -4.36 -10.70
CA ALA A 80 18.27 -5.57 -11.19
C ALA A 80 19.22 -6.18 -10.14
N GLN A 81 19.67 -5.38 -9.17
CA GLN A 81 20.57 -5.81 -8.10
C GLN A 81 19.88 -6.05 -6.76
N ALA A 82 18.53 -6.12 -6.76
CA ALA A 82 17.73 -6.20 -5.54
C ALA A 82 17.97 -7.50 -4.77
N GLY A 83 18.23 -8.60 -5.45
CA GLY A 83 18.46 -9.91 -4.84
C GLY A 83 18.88 -10.96 -5.86
N GLY A 84 19.14 -12.16 -5.39
CA GLY A 84 19.54 -13.28 -6.25
C GLY A 84 20.00 -14.50 -5.46
N PRO A 85 20.47 -15.55 -6.15
CA PRO A 85 21.09 -16.70 -5.51
C PRO A 85 22.24 -16.29 -4.60
N ALA A 86 22.45 -17.02 -3.51
CA ALA A 86 23.60 -16.82 -2.65
C ALA A 86 24.89 -17.18 -3.41
N SER A 87 25.61 -16.15 -3.84
CA SER A 87 26.81 -16.24 -4.67
C SER A 87 27.84 -15.22 -4.22
N ARG A 88 29.07 -15.34 -4.74
CA ARG A 88 30.14 -14.38 -4.45
C ARG A 88 29.79 -12.97 -4.93
N GLU A 89 29.00 -12.87 -5.98
CA GLU A 89 28.57 -11.62 -6.61
C GLU A 89 27.45 -10.94 -5.80
N ASN A 90 26.59 -11.72 -5.14
CA ASN A 90 25.41 -11.21 -4.44
C ASN A 90 25.61 -11.07 -2.92
N VAL A 91 26.41 -11.92 -2.28
CA VAL A 91 26.60 -11.89 -0.82
C VAL A 91 27.60 -10.79 -0.44
N ILE A 92 27.12 -9.78 0.29
CA ILE A 92 27.97 -8.69 0.80
C ILE A 92 28.39 -8.92 2.27
N ALA A 93 27.69 -9.80 2.98
CA ALA A 93 27.96 -10.09 4.38
C ALA A 93 29.18 -11.00 4.57
N PRO A 94 29.89 -10.90 5.71
CA PRO A 94 31.07 -11.69 5.96
C PRO A 94 30.72 -13.12 6.40
N PHE A 95 30.74 -14.07 5.47
CA PHE A 95 30.70 -15.52 5.76
C PHE A 95 32.11 -16.09 5.96
N ASN A 96 32.83 -15.55 6.95
CA ASN A 96 34.24 -15.84 7.22
C ASN A 96 34.46 -16.77 8.43
N GLY A 97 33.41 -17.37 8.95
CA GLY A 97 33.44 -18.26 10.12
C GLY A 97 33.58 -17.54 11.47
N LYS A 98 33.59 -16.20 11.51
CA LYS A 98 33.57 -15.47 12.79
C LYS A 98 32.22 -15.67 13.49
N PRO A 99 32.20 -16.11 14.76
CA PRO A 99 30.96 -16.45 15.41
C PRO A 99 30.13 -15.22 15.79
N ILE A 100 28.82 -15.33 15.61
CA ILE A 100 27.82 -14.55 16.33
C ILE A 100 27.54 -15.31 17.64
N VAL A 101 27.89 -14.71 18.76
CA VAL A 101 27.74 -15.33 20.08
C VAL A 101 26.43 -14.86 20.71
N LEU A 102 25.56 -15.81 21.01
CA LEU A 102 24.31 -15.65 21.75
C LEU A 102 24.44 -16.30 23.13
N ASN A 103 23.47 -16.09 24.00
CA ASN A 103 23.48 -16.61 25.37
C ASN A 103 23.40 -18.14 25.40
N ASP A 104 22.61 -18.73 24.50
CA ASP A 104 22.30 -20.16 24.41
C ASP A 104 22.93 -20.85 23.18
N ALA A 105 23.40 -20.08 22.19
CA ALA A 105 23.95 -20.59 20.93
C ALA A 105 25.19 -19.83 20.45
N ILE A 106 25.98 -20.49 19.58
CA ILE A 106 27.03 -19.88 18.76
C ILE A 106 26.68 -20.16 17.31
N VAL A 107 26.60 -19.10 16.51
CA VAL A 107 26.26 -19.15 15.09
C VAL A 107 27.49 -18.82 14.27
N TYR A 108 27.84 -19.66 13.31
CA TYR A 108 28.98 -19.49 12.42
C TYR A 108 28.48 -19.25 10.99
N PRO A 109 28.49 -17.99 10.50
CA PRO A 109 28.30 -17.68 9.09
C PRO A 109 29.57 -18.10 8.33
N GLU A 110 29.49 -19.14 7.51
CA GLU A 110 30.64 -19.74 6.84
C GLU A 110 30.32 -20.18 5.41
N VAL A 111 31.37 -20.41 4.62
CA VAL A 111 31.27 -21.01 3.28
C VAL A 111 31.88 -22.40 3.34
N VAL A 112 31.08 -23.43 3.03
CA VAL A 112 31.51 -24.83 3.00
C VAL A 112 31.10 -25.44 1.67
N ASN A 113 32.06 -25.99 0.92
CA ASN A 113 31.84 -26.55 -0.43
C ASN A 113 31.09 -25.58 -1.36
N ASP A 114 31.57 -24.33 -1.40
CA ASP A 114 30.97 -23.21 -2.18
C ASP A 114 29.52 -22.85 -1.81
N LYS A 115 29.02 -23.33 -0.65
CA LYS A 115 27.71 -22.97 -0.12
C LYS A 115 27.82 -22.07 1.10
N TYR A 116 27.10 -20.97 1.06
CA TYR A 116 26.89 -20.09 2.21
C TYR A 116 25.96 -20.76 3.21
N GLN A 117 26.33 -20.77 4.50
CA GLN A 117 25.51 -21.38 5.55
C GLN A 117 25.66 -20.69 6.90
N PHE A 118 24.63 -20.83 7.73
CA PHE A 118 24.69 -20.58 9.16
C PHE A 118 24.75 -21.93 9.89
N ARG A 119 25.91 -22.30 10.42
CA ARG A 119 26.06 -23.46 11.31
C ARG A 119 25.89 -23.02 12.76
N MET A 120 25.05 -23.71 13.52
CA MET A 120 24.69 -23.35 14.88
C MET A 120 25.00 -24.47 15.85
N GLU A 121 25.58 -24.11 16.99
CA GLU A 121 25.92 -25.00 18.10
C GLU A 121 25.41 -24.39 19.41
N ARG A 122 25.11 -25.25 20.39
CA ARG A 122 24.87 -24.81 21.76
C ARG A 122 26.18 -24.35 22.40
N ARG A 123 26.09 -23.56 23.47
CA ARG A 123 27.29 -23.09 24.21
C ARG A 123 28.17 -24.19 24.79
N ASN A 124 27.63 -25.41 24.97
CA ASN A 124 28.38 -26.59 25.41
C ASN A 124 29.08 -27.34 24.25
N GLY A 125 28.93 -26.88 23.00
CA GLY A 125 29.50 -27.48 21.80
C GLY A 125 28.58 -28.49 21.09
N ASP A 126 27.38 -28.76 21.63
CA ASP A 126 26.46 -29.68 20.96
C ASP A 126 25.92 -29.07 19.66
N PRO A 127 25.91 -29.82 18.54
CA PRO A 127 25.31 -29.36 17.29
C PRO A 127 23.84 -29.01 17.47
N LEU A 128 23.41 -27.86 16.94
CA LEU A 128 22.02 -27.43 16.96
C LEU A 128 21.37 -27.58 15.58
N GLN A 129 21.82 -26.81 14.60
CA GLN A 129 21.29 -26.87 13.23
C GLN A 129 22.27 -26.24 12.25
N THR A 130 22.26 -26.68 11.00
CA THR A 130 22.89 -25.94 9.88
C THR A 130 21.83 -25.57 8.88
N ILE A 131 21.79 -24.29 8.49
CA ILE A 131 20.86 -23.79 7.48
C ILE A 131 21.67 -23.23 6.31
N THR A 132 21.48 -23.82 5.13
CA THR A 132 22.03 -23.29 3.88
C THR A 132 21.30 -22.02 3.49
N VAL A 133 22.06 -21.02 3.06
CA VAL A 133 21.54 -19.81 2.44
C VAL A 133 21.41 -20.08 0.95
N GLU A 134 20.17 -20.09 0.47
CA GLU A 134 19.85 -20.30 -0.94
C GLU A 134 19.80 -18.96 -1.69
N TYR A 135 19.26 -17.93 -1.04
CA TYR A 135 19.04 -16.63 -1.66
C TYR A 135 19.35 -15.47 -0.72
N VAL A 136 19.64 -14.31 -1.32
CA VAL A 136 19.83 -13.04 -0.62
C VAL A 136 19.00 -11.93 -1.25
N VAL A 137 18.57 -11.00 -0.41
CA VAL A 137 17.88 -9.76 -0.80
C VAL A 137 18.59 -8.59 -0.13
N GLY A 138 18.82 -7.52 -0.89
CA GLY A 138 19.54 -6.34 -0.47
C GLY A 138 21.04 -6.39 -0.79
N LYS A 139 21.56 -5.27 -1.29
CA LYS A 139 22.97 -5.07 -1.65
C LYS A 139 23.63 -3.90 -0.89
N GLY A 140 22.93 -3.38 0.13
CA GLY A 140 23.39 -2.27 0.95
C GLY A 140 23.64 -0.98 0.16
N LEU A 141 22.76 -0.66 -0.80
CA LEU A 141 22.87 0.53 -1.67
C LEU A 141 22.16 1.78 -1.13
N MET A 142 21.34 1.63 -0.10
CA MET A 142 20.61 2.76 0.48
C MET A 142 21.58 3.66 1.26
N VAL A 143 21.40 4.97 1.11
CA VAL A 143 22.17 5.98 1.86
C VAL A 143 21.55 6.07 3.25
N ASN A 144 22.37 6.05 4.30
CA ASN A 144 21.91 6.10 5.70
C ASN A 144 21.08 4.89 6.16
N GLY A 145 21.30 3.74 5.52
CA GLY A 145 20.85 2.43 5.97
C GLY A 145 21.07 1.47 4.81
N GLY A 146 21.46 0.23 5.06
CA GLY A 146 21.85 -0.64 3.96
C GLY A 146 22.08 -2.03 4.46
N THR A 147 21.11 -2.90 4.22
CA THR A 147 21.05 -4.22 4.82
C THR A 147 21.07 -5.30 3.74
N GLN A 148 21.44 -6.52 4.16
CA GLN A 148 21.26 -7.75 3.41
C GLN A 148 20.59 -8.79 4.29
N THR A 149 19.62 -9.47 3.68
CA THR A 149 18.74 -10.46 4.26
C THR A 149 18.91 -11.79 3.53
N PHE A 150 18.72 -12.90 4.23
CA PHE A 150 19.05 -14.26 3.78
C PHE A 150 17.84 -15.17 3.84
N PHE A 151 17.74 -16.10 2.89
CA PHE A 151 16.66 -17.08 2.82
C PHE A 151 17.20 -18.50 2.66
N GLY A 152 16.62 -19.44 3.40
CA GLY A 152 16.90 -20.87 3.29
C GLY A 152 15.68 -21.64 2.78
N LYS A 153 15.90 -22.78 2.13
CA LYS A 153 14.83 -23.69 1.69
C LYS A 153 14.50 -24.71 2.77
N PHE A 154 13.22 -24.94 3.00
CA PHE A 154 12.71 -25.86 4.02
C PHE A 154 12.03 -27.08 3.41
N SER A 155 11.81 -28.11 4.24
CA SER A 155 11.29 -29.42 3.81
C SER A 155 9.86 -29.37 3.26
N ASP A 156 9.10 -28.34 3.63
CA ASP A 156 7.77 -28.06 3.09
C ASP A 156 7.81 -27.30 1.75
N GLY A 157 8.99 -27.11 1.16
CA GLY A 157 9.17 -26.44 -0.13
C GLY A 157 9.28 -24.92 -0.07
N THR A 158 8.99 -24.31 1.09
CA THR A 158 9.05 -22.85 1.26
C THR A 158 10.49 -22.34 1.34
N TYR A 159 10.68 -21.08 0.91
CA TYR A 159 11.89 -20.31 1.20
C TYR A 159 11.59 -19.32 2.31
N ARG A 160 12.35 -19.38 3.41
CA ARG A 160 12.05 -18.60 4.62
C ARG A 160 13.17 -17.68 5.01
N PHE A 161 12.78 -16.50 5.48
CA PHE A 161 13.66 -15.48 6.02
C PHE A 161 14.40 -15.99 7.25
N LEU A 162 15.73 -15.93 7.20
CA LEU A 162 16.62 -16.36 8.28
C LEU A 162 16.81 -15.26 9.34
N PRO A 163 17.18 -15.59 10.59
CA PRO A 163 17.08 -14.63 11.70
C PRO A 163 18.17 -13.56 11.74
N PHE A 164 19.21 -13.70 10.92
CA PHE A 164 20.44 -12.91 11.01
C PHE A 164 20.57 -12.06 9.77
N ASP A 165 20.52 -10.74 9.93
CA ASP A 165 20.72 -9.77 8.86
C ASP A 165 22.06 -9.06 9.03
N TYR A 166 22.55 -8.47 7.94
CA TYR A 166 23.82 -7.77 7.94
C TYR A 166 23.67 -6.31 7.50
N SER A 167 24.17 -5.38 8.30
CA SER A 167 24.26 -3.97 7.94
C SER A 167 25.63 -3.68 7.34
N LYS A 168 25.66 -3.31 6.06
CA LYS A 168 26.90 -2.94 5.34
C LYS A 168 27.49 -1.65 5.90
N HIS A 169 26.63 -0.67 6.16
CA HIS A 169 27.05 0.65 6.64
C HIS A 169 27.67 0.57 8.04
N GLU A 170 27.16 -0.32 8.90
CA GLU A 170 27.66 -0.47 10.27
C GLU A 170 28.62 -1.65 10.45
N ASN A 171 28.84 -2.43 9.39
CA ASN A 171 29.67 -3.62 9.40
C ASN A 171 29.34 -4.59 10.57
N THR A 172 28.05 -4.86 10.77
CA THR A 172 27.56 -5.67 11.90
C THR A 172 26.40 -6.58 11.51
N TRP A 173 26.33 -7.73 12.19
CA TRP A 173 25.14 -8.56 12.22
C TRP A 173 24.10 -7.95 13.17
N PHE A 174 22.83 -8.13 12.84
CA PHE A 174 21.70 -7.67 13.63
C PHE A 174 20.52 -8.63 13.49
N VAL A 175 19.59 -8.55 14.43
CA VAL A 175 18.46 -9.47 14.60
C VAL A 175 17.21 -8.69 15.03
N GLN A 176 16.03 -9.27 14.82
CA GLN A 176 14.77 -8.76 15.35
C GLN A 176 14.40 -9.50 16.64
N LEU A 177 14.01 -8.80 17.71
CA LEU A 177 13.60 -9.41 18.98
C LEU A 177 12.08 -9.66 19.06
N LYS A 178 11.65 -10.71 19.77
CA LYS A 178 10.22 -11.00 20.00
C LYS A 178 9.52 -10.03 20.95
N ILE A 179 10.25 -9.48 21.91
CA ILE A 179 9.66 -8.75 23.04
C ILE A 179 8.99 -7.43 22.62
N ASP A 180 9.59 -6.73 21.67
CA ASP A 180 9.17 -5.41 21.21
C ASP A 180 9.36 -5.21 19.70
N GLU A 181 9.66 -6.29 18.98
CA GLU A 181 9.91 -6.28 17.53
C GLU A 181 11.06 -5.37 17.07
N SER A 182 11.90 -4.89 18.01
CA SER A 182 13.02 -4.02 17.72
C SER A 182 14.14 -4.75 16.97
N TRP A 183 14.87 -4.00 16.16
CA TRP A 183 16.05 -4.49 15.45
C TRP A 183 17.30 -4.04 16.17
N VAL A 184 18.08 -5.01 16.61
CA VAL A 184 19.22 -4.82 17.50
C VAL A 184 20.46 -5.50 16.96
N LYS A 185 21.63 -4.96 17.28
CA LYS A 185 22.91 -5.64 17.04
C LYS A 185 22.93 -6.93 17.82
N THR A 186 23.53 -7.97 17.26
CA THR A 186 23.70 -9.23 17.98
C THR A 186 24.60 -9.04 19.20
N LYS A 187 24.16 -9.51 20.38
CA LYS A 187 24.94 -9.45 21.63
C LYS A 187 24.85 -10.78 22.40
N PRO A 188 25.85 -11.10 23.26
CA PRO A 188 25.88 -12.35 24.01
C PRO A 188 24.73 -12.55 25.01
N GLU A 189 24.01 -11.50 25.38
CA GLU A 189 22.82 -11.58 26.24
C GLU A 189 21.55 -12.02 25.49
N HIS A 190 21.51 -11.90 24.15
CA HIS A 190 20.37 -12.36 23.36
C HIS A 190 20.41 -13.87 23.22
N SER A 191 19.26 -14.55 23.33
CA SER A 191 19.13 -15.98 23.07
C SER A 191 18.50 -16.23 21.69
N LEU A 192 18.73 -17.41 21.11
CA LEU A 192 18.15 -17.79 19.83
C LEU A 192 16.61 -17.81 19.89
N GLU A 193 16.06 -18.26 21.02
CA GLU A 193 14.60 -18.23 21.28
C GLU A 193 14.03 -16.82 21.44
N ASP A 194 14.86 -15.81 21.73
CA ASP A 194 14.42 -14.41 21.84
C ASP A 194 14.24 -13.76 20.46
N LEU A 195 14.76 -14.37 19.39
CA LEU A 195 14.74 -13.80 18.05
C LEU A 195 13.37 -14.02 17.39
N TYR A 196 12.77 -12.95 16.87
CA TYR A 196 11.46 -12.96 16.23
C TYR A 196 11.40 -13.97 15.08
N ASN A 197 12.40 -13.93 14.21
CA ASN A 197 12.50 -14.79 13.03
C ASN A 197 13.06 -16.19 13.35
N TRP A 198 13.12 -16.58 14.64
CA TRP A 198 13.50 -17.94 15.05
C TRP A 198 12.35 -18.68 15.76
N PRO A 199 11.97 -19.89 15.30
CA PRO A 199 12.43 -20.52 14.05
C PRO A 199 11.97 -19.73 12.80
N PRO A 200 12.65 -19.88 11.65
CA PRO A 200 12.26 -19.23 10.40
C PRO A 200 10.82 -19.55 9.99
N HIS A 201 10.00 -18.51 9.85
CA HIS A 201 8.56 -18.63 9.60
C HIS A 201 8.03 -17.68 8.53
N ARG A 202 8.72 -16.57 8.22
CA ARG A 202 8.30 -15.64 7.16
C ARG A 202 8.72 -16.17 5.79
N VAL A 203 7.78 -16.33 4.85
CA VAL A 203 8.04 -16.91 3.52
C VAL A 203 8.25 -15.85 2.43
N ILE A 204 9.05 -16.18 1.41
CA ILE A 204 9.04 -15.48 0.12
C ILE A 204 7.72 -15.78 -0.61
N GLY A 205 7.15 -14.75 -1.26
CA GLY A 205 5.87 -14.86 -1.97
C GLY A 205 4.70 -14.54 -1.05
N GLU A 206 3.50 -14.94 -1.47
CA GLU A 206 2.27 -14.73 -0.72
C GLU A 206 1.62 -16.08 -0.40
N VAL A 207 1.59 -16.43 0.88
CA VAL A 207 0.90 -17.62 1.40
C VAL A 207 -0.07 -17.13 2.45
N ALA A 208 -1.37 -17.37 2.24
CA ALA A 208 -2.44 -16.77 3.03
C ALA A 208 -2.32 -17.10 4.54
N GLU A 209 -1.85 -18.30 4.88
CA GLU A 209 -1.75 -18.77 6.26
C GLU A 209 -0.39 -18.47 6.93
N MET A 210 0.53 -17.76 6.26
CA MET A 210 1.87 -17.47 6.77
C MET A 210 2.22 -15.99 6.66
N SER A 211 2.97 -15.49 7.63
CA SER A 211 3.67 -14.20 7.50
C SER A 211 4.56 -14.24 6.26
N ASN A 212 4.51 -13.22 5.44
CA ASN A 212 5.10 -13.31 4.11
C ASN A 212 5.66 -11.98 3.60
N CYS A 213 6.55 -12.07 2.63
CA CYS A 213 7.24 -10.95 2.00
C CYS A 213 6.54 -10.46 0.71
N GLN A 214 5.38 -11.05 0.38
CA GLN A 214 4.57 -10.77 -0.80
C GLN A 214 5.42 -10.84 -2.08
N GLN A 215 5.06 -10.01 -3.07
CA GLN A 215 5.75 -9.87 -4.36
C GLN A 215 6.90 -8.84 -4.35
N CYS A 216 7.25 -8.28 -3.18
CA CYS A 216 8.12 -7.09 -3.13
C CYS A 216 9.61 -7.38 -3.33
N HIS A 217 10.03 -8.63 -3.13
CA HIS A 217 11.44 -9.02 -3.09
C HIS A 217 11.79 -10.04 -4.18
N GLY A 218 11.23 -9.86 -5.37
CA GLY A 218 11.52 -10.63 -6.57
C GLY A 218 10.50 -10.36 -7.67
N SER A 219 10.55 -11.14 -8.74
CA SER A 219 9.69 -11.00 -9.90
C SER A 219 8.80 -12.23 -10.10
N GLN A 220 7.50 -11.97 -10.24
CA GLN A 220 6.44 -12.96 -10.49
C GLN A 220 6.48 -14.14 -9.49
N ILE A 221 6.51 -13.87 -8.19
CA ILE A 221 6.56 -14.93 -7.19
C ILE A 221 5.16 -15.53 -7.05
N ILE A 222 5.02 -16.85 -7.10
CA ILE A 222 3.77 -17.55 -6.74
C ILE A 222 4.10 -18.71 -5.81
N ALA A 223 3.21 -19.00 -4.88
CA ALA A 223 3.38 -20.07 -3.92
C ALA A 223 2.09 -20.88 -3.83
N GLU A 224 2.06 -22.03 -4.49
CA GLU A 224 0.90 -22.91 -4.50
C GLU A 224 1.10 -24.07 -3.54
N LYS A 225 0.08 -24.40 -2.75
CA LYS A 225 0.11 -25.58 -1.90
C LYS A 225 -0.35 -26.81 -2.70
N ILE A 226 0.59 -27.71 -3.00
CA ILE A 226 0.34 -28.97 -3.70
C ILE A 226 0.47 -30.12 -2.68
N ASN A 227 -0.67 -30.66 -2.24
CA ASN A 227 -0.77 -31.57 -1.11
C ASN A 227 -0.24 -30.94 0.19
N ASP A 228 0.80 -31.52 0.80
CA ASP A 228 1.44 -31.04 2.04
C ASP A 228 2.72 -30.23 1.79
N VAL A 229 3.01 -29.84 0.55
CA VAL A 229 4.23 -29.13 0.15
C VAL A 229 3.88 -27.89 -0.67
N TYR A 230 4.66 -26.83 -0.53
CA TYR A 230 4.55 -25.61 -1.33
C TYR A 230 5.45 -25.66 -2.55
N ASP A 231 4.88 -25.39 -3.71
CA ASP A 231 5.60 -25.12 -4.96
C ASP A 231 5.76 -23.60 -5.11
N VAL A 232 6.95 -23.10 -4.74
CA VAL A 232 7.29 -21.68 -4.86
C VAL A 232 8.04 -21.44 -6.16
N LYS A 233 7.44 -20.65 -7.05
CA LYS A 233 8.01 -20.23 -8.34
C LYS A 233 8.26 -18.74 -8.34
N PHE A 234 9.32 -18.31 -9.00
CA PHE A 234 9.60 -16.92 -9.32
C PHE A 234 10.56 -16.87 -10.50
N THR A 235 10.51 -15.80 -11.29
CA THR A 235 11.41 -15.61 -12.43
C THR A 235 12.83 -15.30 -11.96
N SER A 236 12.94 -14.41 -10.97
CA SER A 236 14.19 -13.94 -10.38
C SER A 236 13.91 -13.28 -9.03
N LEU A 237 14.93 -13.08 -8.19
CA LEU A 237 14.85 -12.16 -7.04
C LEU A 237 15.34 -10.73 -7.37
N GLU A 238 15.73 -10.52 -8.62
CA GLU A 238 15.83 -9.21 -9.25
C GLU A 238 14.42 -8.68 -9.54
N ILE A 239 14.24 -7.36 -9.59
CA ILE A 239 13.02 -6.72 -10.12
C ILE A 239 13.20 -6.52 -11.62
N ASN A 240 12.55 -7.39 -12.41
CA ASN A 240 12.73 -7.53 -13.85
C ASN A 240 11.82 -6.58 -14.67
N CYS A 241 12.01 -6.56 -15.99
CA CYS A 241 11.23 -5.69 -16.90
C CYS A 241 9.71 -5.93 -16.77
N GLU A 242 9.31 -7.19 -16.66
CA GLU A 242 7.91 -7.60 -16.64
C GLU A 242 7.22 -7.31 -15.29
N SER A 243 7.98 -6.97 -14.24
CA SER A 243 7.43 -6.48 -12.96
C SER A 243 6.76 -5.10 -13.08
N CYS A 244 7.17 -4.31 -14.07
CA CYS A 244 6.54 -3.03 -14.37
C CYS A 244 5.67 -3.10 -15.63
N HIS A 245 6.14 -3.78 -16.68
CA HIS A 245 5.45 -3.80 -17.97
C HIS A 245 4.37 -4.89 -18.10
N GLY A 246 4.31 -5.84 -17.16
CA GLY A 246 3.44 -7.01 -17.26
C GLY A 246 4.00 -8.08 -18.21
N PRO A 247 3.21 -9.12 -18.54
CA PRO A 247 3.66 -10.27 -19.31
C PRO A 247 4.02 -9.88 -20.75
N ALA A 248 5.25 -10.19 -21.19
CA ALA A 248 5.78 -9.74 -22.47
C ALA A 248 5.73 -10.80 -23.58
N LYS A 249 5.24 -12.03 -23.33
CA LYS A 249 5.22 -13.11 -24.34
C LYS A 249 4.45 -12.74 -25.62
N LYS A 250 3.25 -12.16 -25.49
CA LYS A 250 2.44 -11.71 -26.64
C LYS A 250 3.18 -10.60 -27.40
N HIS A 251 3.74 -9.63 -26.68
CA HIS A 251 4.52 -8.55 -27.25
C HIS A 251 5.75 -9.02 -28.03
N SER A 252 6.59 -9.85 -27.40
CA SER A 252 7.79 -10.41 -28.05
C SER A 252 7.44 -11.19 -29.32
N THR A 253 6.36 -11.97 -29.29
CA THR A 253 5.87 -12.71 -30.46
C THR A 253 5.46 -11.77 -31.59
N ILE A 254 4.65 -10.74 -31.29
CA ILE A 254 4.18 -9.77 -32.29
C ILE A 254 5.36 -8.99 -32.88
N MET A 255 6.27 -8.49 -32.05
CA MET A 255 7.39 -7.67 -32.50
C MET A 255 8.41 -8.47 -33.31
N SER A 256 8.70 -9.70 -32.91
CA SER A 256 9.56 -10.60 -33.69
C SER A 256 8.97 -10.89 -35.07
N ASN A 257 7.65 -11.15 -35.14
CA ASN A 257 6.94 -11.34 -36.41
C ASN A 257 7.01 -10.10 -37.33
N ILE A 258 6.90 -8.89 -36.76
CA ILE A 258 7.01 -7.64 -37.54
C ILE A 258 8.41 -7.49 -38.12
N VAL A 259 9.46 -7.84 -37.36
CA VAL A 259 10.84 -7.88 -37.87
C VAL A 259 10.97 -8.86 -39.04
N ASP A 260 10.21 -9.96 -39.02
CA ASP A 260 10.13 -10.96 -40.11
C ASP A 260 9.15 -10.59 -41.24
N GLY A 261 8.59 -9.37 -41.24
CA GLY A 261 7.69 -8.87 -42.28
C GLY A 261 6.23 -9.33 -42.15
N ILE A 262 5.84 -9.91 -41.01
CA ILE A 262 4.48 -10.33 -40.70
C ILE A 262 3.81 -9.25 -39.84
N VAL A 263 2.85 -8.52 -40.43
CA VAL A 263 2.17 -7.40 -39.76
C VAL A 263 0.95 -7.89 -38.98
N ASN A 264 0.82 -7.44 -37.72
CA ASN A 264 -0.39 -7.66 -36.92
C ASN A 264 -1.56 -6.81 -37.45
N PRO A 265 -2.66 -7.43 -37.94
CA PRO A 265 -3.80 -6.68 -38.47
C PRO A 265 -4.59 -5.89 -37.41
N GLU A 266 -4.48 -6.25 -36.13
CA GLU A 266 -5.17 -5.55 -35.04
C GLU A 266 -4.47 -4.25 -34.61
N GLY A 267 -3.21 -4.05 -35.01
CA GLY A 267 -2.42 -2.87 -34.66
C GLY A 267 -2.02 -2.77 -33.19
N ASP A 268 -2.35 -3.76 -32.35
CA ASP A 268 -1.89 -3.85 -30.97
C ASP A 268 -0.42 -4.32 -30.90
N ILE A 269 0.27 -3.92 -29.82
CA ILE A 269 1.67 -4.30 -29.57
C ILE A 269 1.78 -5.46 -28.58
N GLY A 270 0.67 -6.06 -28.16
CA GLY A 270 0.63 -7.18 -27.21
C GLY A 270 1.04 -6.87 -25.77
N ILE A 271 1.20 -5.60 -25.39
CA ILE A 271 1.50 -5.15 -24.01
C ILE A 271 0.91 -3.75 -23.77
N ALA A 272 0.60 -3.43 -22.52
CA ALA A 272 0.11 -2.11 -22.16
C ALA A 272 1.26 -1.08 -22.18
N SER A 273 1.00 0.08 -22.79
CA SER A 273 1.97 1.18 -22.77
C SER A 273 1.97 1.86 -21.40
N ALA A 274 3.17 2.08 -20.85
CA ALA A 274 3.36 2.92 -19.67
C ALA A 274 3.34 4.44 -20.01
N VAL A 275 3.41 4.79 -21.30
CA VAL A 275 3.33 6.17 -21.76
C VAL A 275 1.89 6.67 -21.72
N GLY A 276 1.66 7.84 -21.12
CA GLY A 276 0.34 8.48 -21.04
C GLY A 276 -0.57 7.90 -19.97
N LEU A 277 -0.04 7.12 -19.02
CA LEU A 277 -0.77 6.72 -17.83
C LEU A 277 -1.22 7.96 -17.03
N THR A 278 -2.37 7.84 -16.37
CA THR A 278 -2.77 8.81 -15.35
C THR A 278 -1.81 8.69 -14.16
N THR A 279 -1.68 9.77 -13.37
CA THR A 279 -0.83 9.79 -12.15
C THR A 279 -1.09 8.58 -11.26
N ASP A 280 -2.37 8.26 -10.98
CA ASP A 280 -2.70 7.11 -10.13
C ASP A 280 -2.25 5.76 -10.71
N LYS A 281 -2.38 5.56 -12.04
CA LYS A 281 -1.94 4.31 -12.68
C LYS A 281 -0.41 4.20 -12.72
N SER A 282 0.29 5.32 -12.91
CA SER A 282 1.75 5.39 -12.83
C SER A 282 2.24 5.06 -11.41
N LEU A 283 1.58 5.63 -10.40
CA LEU A 283 1.85 5.37 -8.99
C LEU A 283 1.56 3.93 -8.59
N ASP A 284 0.43 3.35 -9.02
CA ASP A 284 0.07 1.95 -8.73
C ASP A 284 1.17 0.99 -9.22
N MET A 285 1.80 1.28 -10.36
CA MET A 285 2.91 0.48 -10.88
C MET A 285 4.09 0.41 -9.90
N CYS A 286 4.34 1.50 -9.17
CA CYS A 286 5.39 1.58 -8.15
C CYS A 286 4.91 1.03 -6.79
N PHE A 287 3.66 1.28 -6.43
CA PHE A 287 3.05 0.82 -5.18
C PHE A 287 2.78 -0.69 -5.14
N GLN A 288 2.98 -1.41 -6.25
CA GLN A 288 3.17 -2.86 -6.22
C GLN A 288 4.19 -3.29 -5.15
N CYS A 289 5.26 -2.50 -4.94
CA CYS A 289 6.31 -2.81 -3.97
C CYS A 289 6.57 -1.67 -2.97
N HIS A 290 6.51 -0.40 -3.39
CA HIS A 290 6.84 0.76 -2.55
C HIS A 290 5.68 1.21 -1.64
N ALA A 291 4.96 0.25 -1.07
CA ALA A 291 3.81 0.47 -0.20
C ALA A 291 3.76 -0.57 0.92
N VAL A 292 3.13 -0.21 2.05
CA VAL A 292 2.58 -1.21 2.96
C VAL A 292 1.20 -1.55 2.44
N LYS A 293 0.92 -2.84 2.26
CA LYS A 293 -0.31 -3.30 1.61
C LYS A 293 -0.97 -4.40 2.42
N THR A 294 -2.30 -4.40 2.44
CA THR A 294 -3.09 -5.52 2.95
C THR A 294 -3.47 -6.43 1.77
N PRO A 295 -3.10 -7.73 1.79
CA PRO A 295 -3.54 -8.67 0.77
C PRO A 295 -5.05 -8.91 0.86
N LEU A 296 -5.69 -9.00 -0.31
CA LEU A 296 -7.11 -9.28 -0.51
C LEU A 296 -7.31 -10.62 -1.22
N ARG A 297 -6.36 -10.97 -2.09
CA ARG A 297 -6.29 -12.20 -2.89
C ARG A 297 -4.82 -12.59 -3.04
N THR A 298 -4.56 -13.88 -3.11
CA THR A 298 -3.24 -14.44 -3.42
C THR A 298 -2.94 -14.36 -4.93
N ASP A 299 -1.72 -14.74 -5.31
CA ASP A 299 -1.31 -14.98 -6.70
C ASP A 299 -1.36 -13.75 -7.62
N TYR A 300 -1.07 -12.58 -7.05
CA TYR A 300 -0.88 -11.37 -7.84
C TYR A 300 0.30 -11.52 -8.80
N LEU A 301 0.04 -11.26 -10.08
CA LEU A 301 1.07 -11.14 -11.12
C LEU A 301 0.99 -9.75 -11.78
N PRO A 302 2.13 -9.12 -12.09
CA PRO A 302 2.18 -7.86 -12.83
C PRO A 302 1.35 -7.91 -14.11
N GLY A 303 0.57 -6.87 -14.38
CA GLY A 303 -0.45 -6.83 -15.44
C GLY A 303 -1.88 -7.06 -14.93
N GLU A 304 -2.03 -7.64 -13.74
CA GLU A 304 -3.30 -7.63 -13.00
C GLU A 304 -3.60 -6.24 -12.41
N ASN A 305 -4.88 -6.01 -12.09
CA ASN A 305 -5.27 -4.80 -11.36
C ASN A 305 -4.81 -4.90 -9.90
N LEU A 306 -3.87 -4.02 -9.50
CA LEU A 306 -3.32 -3.97 -8.14
C LEU A 306 -4.40 -3.96 -7.06
N HIS A 307 -5.46 -3.16 -7.26
CA HIS A 307 -6.51 -2.97 -6.26
C HIS A 307 -7.42 -4.19 -6.10
N ASP A 308 -7.38 -5.17 -6.99
CA ASP A 308 -8.12 -6.44 -6.79
C ASP A 308 -7.40 -7.36 -5.80
N PHE A 309 -6.08 -7.25 -5.71
CA PHE A 309 -5.23 -8.12 -4.91
C PHE A 309 -4.73 -7.45 -3.63
N TYR A 310 -4.60 -6.13 -3.62
CA TYR A 310 -4.09 -5.39 -2.47
C TYR A 310 -4.95 -4.16 -2.15
N SER A 311 -5.08 -3.87 -0.86
CA SER A 311 -5.48 -2.54 -0.38
C SER A 311 -4.26 -1.74 0.03
N LEU A 312 -4.20 -0.49 -0.41
CA LEU A 312 -3.15 0.46 -0.02
C LEU A 312 -3.46 1.24 1.25
N LYS A 313 -4.72 1.20 1.74
CA LYS A 313 -5.15 2.02 2.89
C LYS A 313 -5.61 1.22 4.10
N LEU A 314 -5.98 -0.06 3.94
CA LEU A 314 -6.30 -0.92 5.09
C LEU A 314 -5.18 -0.99 6.16
N PRO A 315 -3.88 -0.88 5.85
CA PRO A 315 -2.84 -0.76 6.89
C PRO A 315 -3.03 0.44 7.83
N LEU A 316 -3.72 1.51 7.41
CA LEU A 316 -4.02 2.67 8.25
C LEU A 316 -5.14 2.39 9.28
N LEU A 317 -5.88 1.28 9.13
CA LEU A 317 -6.96 0.90 10.04
C LEU A 317 -6.43 0.37 11.38
N GLY A 318 -5.24 -0.26 11.35
CA GLY A 318 -4.57 -0.84 12.51
C GLY A 318 -4.23 0.19 13.59
N ASN A 319 -3.94 -0.30 14.81
CA ASN A 319 -3.48 0.58 15.89
C ASN A 319 -2.04 1.06 15.67
N GLU A 320 -1.24 0.25 14.97
CA GLU A 320 0.11 0.58 14.52
C GLU A 320 0.09 1.15 13.10
N ASN A 321 -0.48 2.36 12.96
CA ASN A 321 -0.54 3.02 11.66
C ASN A 321 0.88 3.32 11.15
N PRO A 322 1.24 2.92 9.91
CA PRO A 322 2.57 3.17 9.36
C PRO A 322 2.88 4.65 9.14
N PHE A 323 1.86 5.52 9.15
CA PHE A 323 1.97 6.95 8.95
C PHE A 323 1.38 7.76 10.12
N GLY A 324 1.99 8.91 10.41
CA GLY A 324 1.39 9.96 11.22
C GLY A 324 0.23 10.64 10.50
N ALA A 325 -0.47 11.55 11.20
CA ALA A 325 -1.64 12.22 10.65
C ALA A 325 -1.36 12.95 9.31
N ASN A 326 -0.14 13.45 9.11
CA ASN A 326 0.28 14.14 7.89
C ASN A 326 1.09 13.26 6.92
N GLY A 327 1.10 11.93 7.09
CA GLY A 327 1.80 11.01 6.19
C GLY A 327 3.25 10.70 6.58
N ARG A 328 3.78 11.28 7.64
CA ARG A 328 5.16 11.02 8.08
C ARG A 328 5.30 9.58 8.54
N ILE A 329 6.29 8.88 8.01
CA ILE A 329 6.51 7.45 8.27
C ILE A 329 6.82 7.25 9.76
N LYS A 330 6.06 6.39 10.43
CA LYS A 330 6.27 5.99 11.84
C LYS A 330 6.86 4.59 11.95
N THR A 331 6.45 3.64 11.13
CA THR A 331 6.95 2.26 11.21
C THR A 331 7.56 1.84 9.87
N PHE A 332 7.29 0.64 9.37
CA PHE A 332 7.67 0.19 8.02
C PHE A 332 6.84 0.87 6.91
N GLY A 333 6.62 2.19 6.98
CA GLY A 333 6.04 2.96 5.88
C GLY A 333 7.05 3.13 4.74
N TYR A 334 6.68 2.73 3.52
CA TYR A 334 7.48 2.95 2.31
C TYR A 334 7.12 4.32 1.69
N SER A 335 7.54 4.58 0.45
CA SER A 335 7.29 5.84 -0.27
C SER A 335 5.82 6.11 -0.63
N LEU A 336 4.88 5.25 -0.21
CA LEU A 336 3.42 5.49 -0.30
C LEU A 336 3.00 6.83 0.34
N ASN A 337 3.79 7.38 1.26
CA ASN A 337 3.53 8.71 1.80
C ASN A 337 3.60 9.86 0.79
N HIS A 338 4.08 9.62 -0.44
CA HIS A 338 3.89 10.51 -1.58
C HIS A 338 2.44 10.95 -1.79
N LEU A 339 1.46 10.09 -1.44
CA LEU A 339 0.03 10.41 -1.50
C LEU A 339 -0.43 11.49 -0.50
N TYR A 340 0.46 11.96 0.37
CA TYR A 340 0.25 13.13 1.24
C TYR A 340 0.92 14.40 0.71
N SER A 341 1.77 14.30 -0.32
CA SER A 341 2.48 15.45 -0.87
C SER A 341 1.53 16.42 -1.56
N ASP A 342 1.84 17.71 -1.45
CA ASP A 342 1.09 18.75 -2.16
C ASP A 342 1.27 18.61 -3.69
N CYS A 343 2.41 18.08 -4.12
CA CYS A 343 2.74 17.78 -5.51
C CYS A 343 1.82 16.73 -6.15
N TYR A 344 1.34 15.76 -5.35
CA TYR A 344 0.31 14.81 -5.77
C TYR A 344 -1.10 15.41 -5.62
N ILE A 345 -1.41 15.98 -4.44
CA ILE A 345 -2.77 16.44 -4.12
C ILE A 345 -3.24 17.59 -5.02
N ASN A 346 -2.33 18.52 -5.34
CA ASN A 346 -2.63 19.72 -6.12
C ASN A 346 -1.88 19.74 -7.48
N GLY A 347 -1.26 18.64 -7.86
CA GLY A 347 -0.48 18.52 -9.09
C GLY A 347 -0.70 17.17 -9.77
N SER A 348 0.28 16.74 -10.56
CA SER A 348 0.24 15.45 -11.27
C SER A 348 1.54 14.66 -11.07
N MET A 349 2.31 14.99 -10.02
CA MET A 349 3.60 14.39 -9.76
C MET A 349 3.44 12.90 -9.45
N ASP A 350 4.20 12.08 -10.18
CA ASP A 350 4.36 10.65 -9.93
C ASP A 350 5.82 10.30 -9.66
N CYS A 351 6.13 9.02 -9.49
CA CYS A 351 7.50 8.57 -9.22
C CYS A 351 8.46 8.89 -10.38
N THR A 352 7.98 8.80 -11.62
CA THR A 352 8.79 9.01 -12.83
C THR A 352 9.10 10.47 -13.11
N SER A 353 8.44 11.39 -12.40
CA SER A 353 8.75 12.82 -12.42
C SER A 353 10.16 13.12 -11.89
N CYS A 354 10.72 12.25 -11.04
CA CYS A 354 12.07 12.41 -10.47
C CYS A 354 12.97 11.17 -10.64
N HIS A 355 12.40 9.98 -10.82
CA HIS A 355 13.16 8.73 -10.94
C HIS A 355 13.12 8.18 -12.35
N ASN A 356 14.28 7.84 -12.90
CA ASN A 356 14.35 7.05 -14.11
C ASN A 356 13.97 5.59 -13.78
N PRO A 357 12.91 5.03 -14.38
CA PRO A 357 12.44 3.69 -14.02
C PRO A 357 13.39 2.57 -14.47
N HIS A 358 14.27 2.83 -15.44
CA HIS A 358 15.20 1.84 -15.98
C HIS A 358 16.52 1.86 -15.21
N SER A 359 17.21 3.00 -15.11
CA SER A 359 18.50 3.05 -14.41
C SER A 359 18.37 3.17 -12.88
N ASN A 360 17.20 3.59 -12.39
CA ASN A 360 16.97 4.04 -11.01
C ASN A 360 17.79 5.27 -10.60
N ASP A 361 18.41 5.96 -11.54
CA ASP A 361 18.99 7.27 -11.32
C ASP A 361 17.89 8.35 -11.25
N TYR A 362 18.33 9.58 -11.07
CA TYR A 362 17.48 10.73 -10.85
C TYR A 362 17.42 11.54 -12.13
N GLN A 363 16.25 12.11 -12.40
CA GLN A 363 15.98 12.88 -13.61
C GLN A 363 15.13 14.11 -13.28
N ASP A 364 15.17 15.12 -14.14
CA ASP A 364 14.21 16.21 -14.10
C ASP A 364 12.86 15.79 -14.72
N ILE A 365 11.86 16.68 -14.66
CA ILE A 365 10.52 16.43 -15.24
C ILE A 365 10.53 16.24 -16.77
N SER A 366 11.60 16.63 -17.45
CA SER A 366 11.79 16.41 -18.90
C SER A 366 12.52 15.11 -19.22
N GLY A 367 12.94 14.35 -18.20
CA GLY A 367 13.69 13.11 -18.34
C GLY A 367 15.19 13.29 -18.55
N ASN A 368 15.73 14.50 -18.33
CA ASN A 368 17.18 14.69 -18.37
C ASN A 368 17.82 14.11 -17.11
N ALA A 369 18.88 13.32 -17.28
CA ALA A 369 19.61 12.74 -16.17
C ALA A 369 20.25 13.82 -15.29
N LEU A 370 20.11 13.68 -13.98
CA LEU A 370 20.74 14.54 -12.98
C LEU A 370 22.09 13.97 -12.56
N ILE A 371 22.97 14.83 -12.06
CA ILE A 371 24.34 14.43 -11.68
C ILE A 371 24.31 13.51 -10.46
N SER A 372 23.37 13.73 -9.56
CA SER A 372 23.18 12.88 -8.38
C SER A 372 21.77 13.01 -7.81
N ARG A 373 21.45 12.17 -6.83
CA ARG A 373 20.22 12.25 -6.03
C ARG A 373 20.07 13.51 -5.17
N PHE A 374 21.15 14.27 -5.01
CA PHE A 374 21.18 15.53 -4.24
C PHE A 374 21.14 16.76 -5.16
N ASP A 375 21.01 16.55 -6.46
CA ASP A 375 20.88 17.63 -7.44
C ASP A 375 19.50 18.28 -7.30
N ASP A 376 19.47 19.59 -7.04
CA ASP A 376 18.23 20.33 -6.79
C ASP A 376 17.37 20.53 -8.05
N ASP A 377 17.87 20.22 -9.24
CA ASP A 377 17.08 20.28 -10.48
C ASP A 377 15.89 19.31 -10.49
N GLN A 378 15.90 18.29 -9.61
CA GLN A 378 14.72 17.46 -9.30
C GLN A 378 13.56 18.28 -8.72
N CYS A 379 13.84 19.43 -8.11
CA CYS A 379 12.85 20.37 -7.59
C CYS A 379 12.72 21.62 -8.46
N LEU A 380 13.86 22.18 -8.91
CA LEU A 380 13.92 23.46 -9.61
C LEU A 380 13.30 23.42 -11.02
N SER A 381 13.20 22.24 -11.64
CA SER A 381 12.50 22.06 -12.91
C SER A 381 11.02 22.48 -12.87
N CYS A 382 10.37 22.36 -11.70
CA CYS A 382 9.04 22.91 -11.44
C CYS A 382 9.10 24.24 -10.65
N HIS A 383 10.06 24.38 -9.76
CA HIS A 383 10.21 25.53 -8.85
C HIS A 383 11.27 26.55 -9.33
N VAL A 384 11.27 26.86 -10.63
CA VAL A 384 12.32 27.67 -11.29
C VAL A 384 12.55 29.02 -10.62
N THR A 385 11.53 29.65 -10.03
CA THR A 385 11.71 30.95 -9.36
C THR A 385 12.64 30.89 -8.16
N LYS A 386 12.84 29.69 -7.56
CA LYS A 386 13.76 29.47 -6.44
C LYS A 386 15.21 29.39 -6.86
N SER A 387 15.51 29.07 -8.13
CA SER A 387 16.90 29.03 -8.62
C SER A 387 17.52 30.41 -8.78
N LEU A 388 16.69 31.46 -8.87
CA LEU A 388 17.14 32.85 -9.03
C LEU A 388 17.92 33.35 -7.82
N ASP A 389 17.50 32.95 -6.61
CA ASP A 389 18.16 33.29 -5.35
C ASP A 389 17.81 32.23 -4.30
N ILE A 390 18.58 31.13 -4.32
CA ILE A 390 18.37 30.02 -3.39
C ILE A 390 18.64 30.43 -1.94
N ALA A 391 19.64 31.29 -1.70
CA ALA A 391 19.99 31.75 -0.36
C ALA A 391 18.88 32.61 0.26
N ALA A 392 18.19 33.43 -0.56
CA ALA A 392 17.00 34.14 -0.10
C ALA A 392 15.81 33.22 0.20
N HIS A 393 15.77 32.01 -0.37
CA HIS A 393 14.77 31.02 -0.02
C HIS A 393 15.16 30.18 1.19
N THR A 394 16.40 29.69 1.27
CA THR A 394 16.82 28.72 2.29
C THR A 394 17.37 29.38 3.54
N PHE A 395 17.78 30.65 3.46
CA PHE A 395 18.52 31.39 4.50
C PHE A 395 19.86 30.73 4.87
N HIS A 396 20.37 29.88 3.98
CA HIS A 396 21.67 29.23 4.10
C HIS A 396 22.63 29.77 3.03
N GLU A 397 23.94 29.64 3.29
CA GLU A 397 24.95 29.92 2.27
C GLU A 397 24.71 29.03 1.05
N LYS A 398 24.83 29.60 -0.15
CA LYS A 398 24.43 28.96 -1.41
C LYS A 398 24.98 27.55 -1.60
N GLU A 399 26.23 27.32 -1.21
CA GLU A 399 26.94 26.06 -1.41
C GLU A 399 26.93 25.14 -0.17
N SER A 400 26.15 25.48 0.86
CA SER A 400 26.04 24.65 2.07
C SER A 400 24.99 23.55 1.92
N ASP A 401 25.13 22.48 2.70
CA ASP A 401 24.17 21.37 2.72
C ASP A 401 22.73 21.83 3.03
N GLY A 402 22.57 22.89 3.82
CA GLY A 402 21.28 23.49 4.14
C GLY A 402 20.61 24.23 2.98
N SER A 403 21.34 24.52 1.89
CA SER A 403 20.75 25.06 0.66
C SER A 403 20.18 23.98 -0.27
N SER A 404 20.39 22.69 0.00
CA SER A 404 19.75 21.63 -0.78
C SER A 404 18.26 21.53 -0.47
N CYS A 405 17.43 21.47 -1.51
CA CYS A 405 15.97 21.36 -1.39
C CYS A 405 15.56 20.16 -0.52
N ILE A 406 16.21 19.01 -0.74
CA ILE A 406 15.85 17.76 -0.06
C ILE A 406 16.32 17.70 1.39
N ALA A 407 17.26 18.54 1.81
CA ALA A 407 17.70 18.63 3.20
C ALA A 407 16.53 19.05 4.12
N CYS A 408 15.72 20.01 3.66
CA CYS A 408 14.58 20.53 4.42
C CYS A 408 13.25 19.88 4.04
N HIS A 409 13.00 19.67 2.74
CA HIS A 409 11.69 19.23 2.26
C HIS A 409 11.51 17.71 2.21
N MET A 410 12.60 16.95 2.08
CA MET A 410 12.59 15.48 2.03
C MET A 410 13.60 14.85 3.01
N PRO A 411 13.63 15.29 4.28
CA PRO A 411 14.67 14.90 5.23
C PRO A 411 14.69 13.38 5.42
N THR A 412 15.88 12.80 5.57
CA THR A 412 16.00 11.36 5.87
C THR A 412 15.66 11.09 7.33
N ARG A 413 14.68 10.22 7.60
CA ARG A 413 14.20 9.95 8.95
C ARG A 413 14.44 8.51 9.34
N GLN A 414 14.90 8.29 10.57
CA GLN A 414 15.00 6.95 11.14
C GLN A 414 13.61 6.34 11.25
N HIS A 415 13.47 5.09 10.80
CA HIS A 415 12.23 4.35 10.99
C HIS A 415 12.06 4.01 12.47
N VAL A 416 11.05 4.61 13.12
CA VAL A 416 10.84 4.44 14.58
C VAL A 416 10.59 2.96 14.92
N GLY A 417 9.86 2.24 14.05
CA GLY A 417 9.61 0.80 14.22
C GLY A 417 10.84 -0.11 14.14
N ILE A 418 11.99 0.39 13.65
CA ILE A 418 13.26 -0.38 13.65
C ILE A 418 14.06 -0.12 14.94
N GLY A 419 13.72 0.94 15.68
CA GLY A 419 14.52 1.43 16.80
C GLY A 419 15.70 2.27 16.33
N ASN A 420 16.62 2.58 17.25
CA ASN A 420 17.76 3.48 17.00
C ASN A 420 19.11 2.76 16.96
N GLU A 421 19.14 1.44 17.16
CA GLU A 421 20.39 0.69 17.24
C GLU A 421 20.98 0.35 15.86
N ILE A 422 20.11 0.19 14.86
CA ILE A 422 20.49 0.00 13.45
C ILE A 422 20.00 1.19 12.64
N LYS A 423 20.94 1.87 11.97
CA LYS A 423 20.67 2.99 11.09
C LYS A 423 19.88 2.53 9.87
N TYR A 424 18.62 2.98 9.80
CA TYR A 424 17.70 2.69 8.72
C TYR A 424 16.86 3.93 8.44
N LYS A 425 17.51 4.92 7.84
CA LYS A 425 16.87 6.19 7.48
C LYS A 425 16.40 6.16 6.04
N ARG A 426 15.22 6.72 5.79
CA ARG A 426 14.68 6.91 4.44
C ARG A 426 14.28 8.36 4.22
N SER A 427 14.46 8.81 2.98
CA SER A 427 14.03 10.14 2.55
C SER A 427 12.51 10.18 2.51
N ASP A 428 11.95 11.24 3.06
CA ASP A 428 10.52 11.41 3.19
C ASP A 428 9.91 11.99 1.91
N HIS A 429 8.93 11.28 1.34
CA HIS A 429 8.25 11.69 0.09
C HIS A 429 6.97 12.50 0.34
N THR A 430 6.74 12.96 1.57
CA THR A 430 5.70 13.96 1.84
C THR A 430 6.05 15.34 1.26
N VAL A 431 7.32 15.61 0.96
CA VAL A 431 7.83 16.87 0.37
C VAL A 431 7.25 18.10 1.08
N SER A 432 7.25 18.11 2.42
CA SER A 432 6.50 19.13 3.15
C SER A 432 7.29 20.39 3.40
N ILE A 433 6.57 21.48 3.65
CA ILE A 433 7.13 22.68 4.27
C ILE A 433 7.62 22.33 5.69
N PRO A 434 8.87 22.65 6.07
CA PRO A 434 9.40 22.41 7.41
C PRO A 434 8.57 23.10 8.49
N ARG A 435 8.23 22.36 9.55
CA ARG A 435 7.48 22.87 10.71
C ARG A 435 8.00 22.25 12.00
N PRO A 436 9.07 22.80 12.61
CA PRO A 436 9.67 22.33 13.85
C PRO A 436 8.67 21.87 14.92
N MET A 437 7.77 22.78 15.34
CA MET A 437 6.81 22.48 16.40
C MET A 437 5.78 21.42 16.00
N PHE A 438 5.42 21.35 14.72
CA PHE A 438 4.54 20.30 14.24
C PHE A 438 5.23 18.94 14.27
N ASP A 439 6.46 18.83 13.75
CA ASP A 439 7.20 17.57 13.70
C ASP A 439 7.39 16.99 15.11
N VAL A 440 7.80 17.82 16.07
CA VAL A 440 7.93 17.43 17.49
C VAL A 440 6.61 16.97 18.06
N SER A 441 5.50 17.66 17.78
CA SER A 441 4.17 17.25 18.26
C SER A 441 3.75 15.87 17.75
N GLN A 442 4.34 15.41 16.66
CA GLN A 442 4.08 14.11 16.06
C GLN A 442 5.09 13.02 16.47
N GLY A 443 6.09 13.39 17.29
CA GLY A 443 7.16 12.50 17.77
C GLY A 443 8.36 12.40 16.83
N PHE A 444 8.59 13.40 15.97
CA PHE A 444 9.70 13.43 15.05
C PHE A 444 10.69 14.55 15.39
N GLU A 445 11.98 14.30 15.18
CA GLU A 445 13.01 15.34 15.09
C GLU A 445 12.79 16.16 13.81
N SER A 446 12.74 17.50 13.87
CA SER A 446 12.48 18.29 12.66
C SER A 446 13.64 18.23 11.66
N ALA A 447 13.40 18.69 10.43
CA ALA A 447 14.46 18.82 9.43
C ALA A 447 15.58 19.77 9.89
N CYS A 448 15.24 20.77 10.69
CA CYS A 448 16.15 21.80 11.17
C CYS A 448 17.03 21.26 12.31
N GLN A 449 16.43 20.56 13.27
CA GLN A 449 17.13 20.00 14.44
C GLN A 449 18.22 19.00 14.06
N GLN A 450 18.10 18.34 12.90
CA GLN A 450 19.12 17.42 12.38
C GLN A 450 20.48 18.08 12.11
N CYS A 451 20.52 19.40 11.89
CA CYS A 451 21.76 20.18 11.77
C CYS A 451 21.96 21.13 12.96
N HIS A 452 20.88 21.68 13.51
CA HIS A 452 20.86 22.67 14.59
C HIS A 452 20.51 22.04 15.94
N SER A 453 21.28 21.03 16.34
CA SER A 453 21.02 20.28 17.59
C SER A 453 21.10 21.13 18.86
N ASP A 454 21.71 22.31 18.76
CA ASP A 454 21.93 23.30 19.81
C ASP A 454 20.81 24.34 19.95
N ILE A 455 19.90 24.41 18.99
CA ILE A 455 18.75 25.32 19.00
C ILE A 455 17.50 24.52 19.39
N SER A 456 16.59 25.13 20.14
CA SER A 456 15.34 24.44 20.52
C SER A 456 14.30 24.48 19.39
N GLU A 457 13.46 23.45 19.28
CA GLU A 457 12.39 23.39 18.25
C GLU A 457 11.39 24.57 18.30
N PRO A 458 11.00 25.12 19.48
CA PRO A 458 10.23 26.36 19.55
C PRO A 458 10.98 27.56 18.96
N GLU A 459 12.27 27.70 19.26
CA GLU A 459 13.10 28.79 18.72
C GLU A 459 13.30 28.64 17.21
N LEU A 460 13.49 27.42 16.70
CA LEU A 460 13.52 27.14 15.26
C LEU A 460 12.19 27.47 14.58
N GLN A 461 11.06 27.23 15.25
CA GLN A 461 9.75 27.62 14.73
C GLN A 461 9.60 29.15 14.64
N GLU A 462 10.04 29.88 15.67
CA GLU A 462 10.05 31.35 15.67
C GLU A 462 10.92 31.91 14.54
N ILE A 463 12.13 31.36 14.34
CA ILE A 463 13.03 31.74 13.24
C ILE A 463 12.35 31.56 11.87
N ILE A 464 11.69 30.42 11.64
CA ILE A 464 10.96 30.15 10.40
C ILE A 464 9.82 31.15 10.21
N GLU A 465 9.07 31.46 11.27
CA GLU A 465 7.97 32.42 11.20
C GLU A 465 8.48 33.84 10.92
N ASP A 466 9.63 34.23 11.45
CA ASP A 466 10.27 35.52 11.17
C ASP A 466 10.75 35.62 9.71
N TRP A 467 11.32 34.54 9.17
CA TRP A 467 11.83 34.49 7.79
C TRP A 467 10.73 34.49 6.73
N TYR A 468 9.71 33.65 6.91
CA TYR A 468 8.71 33.37 5.86
C TYR A 468 7.34 33.97 6.15
N GLY A 469 7.11 34.48 7.37
CA GLY A 469 5.78 34.86 7.83
C GLY A 469 4.85 33.66 7.96
N PRO A 470 3.52 33.87 7.84
CA PRO A 470 2.55 32.79 7.91
C PRO A 470 2.78 31.74 6.81
N LEU A 471 3.17 30.54 7.20
CA LEU A 471 3.34 29.41 6.28
C LEU A 471 2.01 29.00 5.64
N LYS A 472 2.05 28.45 4.42
CA LYS A 472 0.89 27.82 3.75
C LYS A 472 0.16 26.90 4.75
N PRO A 473 -1.16 27.03 4.97
CA PRO A 473 -1.86 26.17 5.92
C PRO A 473 -1.76 24.68 5.57
N LEU A 474 -1.82 23.81 6.58
CA LEU A 474 -1.99 22.37 6.35
C LEU A 474 -3.27 22.12 5.55
N ASN A 475 -3.27 21.06 4.73
CA ASN A 475 -4.48 20.62 4.04
C ASN A 475 -5.64 20.47 5.05
N PRO A 476 -6.85 20.96 4.74
CA PRO A 476 -7.98 20.94 5.67
C PRO A 476 -8.27 19.58 6.28
N VAL A 477 -8.08 18.49 5.55
CA VAL A 477 -8.28 17.12 6.04
C VAL A 477 -7.32 16.79 7.19
N ILE A 478 -6.05 17.18 7.05
CA ILE A 478 -5.03 16.99 8.09
C ILE A 478 -5.28 17.96 9.25
N ALA A 479 -5.52 19.23 8.96
CA ALA A 479 -5.79 20.25 9.97
C ALA A 479 -7.01 19.88 10.83
N ASN A 480 -8.06 19.33 10.23
CA ASN A 480 -9.26 18.89 10.93
C ASN A 480 -8.98 17.73 11.88
N ARG A 481 -8.10 16.79 11.51
CA ARG A 481 -7.70 15.71 12.42
C ARG A 481 -7.05 16.25 13.68
N LEU A 482 -6.18 17.26 13.55
CA LEU A 482 -5.44 17.86 14.67
C LEU A 482 -6.35 18.63 15.64
N LYS A 483 -7.54 19.05 15.20
CA LYS A 483 -8.53 19.71 16.07
C LYS A 483 -9.23 18.73 17.02
N ILE A 484 -9.22 17.43 16.71
CA ILE A 484 -9.93 16.42 17.50
C ILE A 484 -9.14 16.07 18.75
N LYS A 485 -9.79 16.28 19.90
CA LYS A 485 -9.33 15.93 21.25
C LYS A 485 -10.15 14.77 21.82
N ASP A 486 -9.65 14.14 22.88
CA ASP A 486 -10.31 12.97 23.51
C ASP A 486 -11.74 13.24 24.01
N ASN A 487 -12.03 14.50 24.36
CA ASN A 487 -13.34 14.95 24.82
C ASN A 487 -14.26 15.47 23.71
N THR A 488 -13.86 15.39 22.43
CA THR A 488 -14.69 15.81 21.31
C THR A 488 -15.85 14.86 21.14
N LEU A 489 -17.09 15.38 21.17
CA LEU A 489 -18.30 14.58 21.01
C LEU A 489 -18.49 14.11 19.56
N GLY A 490 -19.18 12.98 19.36
CA GLY A 490 -19.34 12.37 18.03
C GLY A 490 -20.00 13.28 16.99
N GLY A 491 -21.02 14.05 17.38
CA GLY A 491 -21.69 14.99 16.46
C GLY A 491 -20.75 16.11 15.99
N ASP A 492 -19.89 16.64 16.86
CA ASP A 492 -18.93 17.68 16.49
C ASP A 492 -17.73 17.09 15.74
N ALA A 493 -17.27 15.90 16.13
CA ALA A 493 -16.27 15.16 15.39
C ALA A 493 -16.73 14.87 13.96
N ALA A 494 -18.00 14.52 13.74
CA ALA A 494 -18.55 14.29 12.41
C ALA A 494 -18.56 15.57 11.53
N LYS A 495 -18.81 16.74 12.13
CA LYS A 495 -18.75 18.03 11.43
C LYS A 495 -17.33 18.39 11.01
N ILE A 496 -16.32 17.94 11.76
CA ILE A 496 -14.91 18.26 11.52
C ILE A 496 -14.23 17.23 10.62
N LEU A 497 -14.41 15.93 10.89
CA LEU A 497 -13.66 14.85 10.25
C LEU A 497 -14.25 14.39 8.93
N LEU A 498 -15.59 14.28 8.85
CA LEU A 498 -16.27 13.73 7.68
C LEU A 498 -16.51 14.85 6.67
N GLN A 499 -15.54 15.12 5.81
CA GLN A 499 -15.57 16.13 4.75
C GLN A 499 -15.35 15.45 3.38
N PRO A 500 -16.41 14.86 2.78
CA PRO A 500 -16.33 14.19 1.47
C PRO A 500 -16.16 15.16 0.28
N GLU A 501 -16.12 16.46 0.51
CA GLU A 501 -15.87 17.48 -0.52
C GLU A 501 -14.39 17.84 -0.69
N HIS A 502 -13.54 17.46 0.27
CA HIS A 502 -12.09 17.64 0.16
C HIS A 502 -11.46 16.52 -0.65
N PHE A 503 -10.30 16.77 -1.26
CA PHE A 503 -9.49 15.73 -1.89
C PHE A 503 -8.22 15.50 -1.08
N HIS A 504 -8.18 14.39 -0.36
CA HIS A 504 -6.96 13.86 0.26
C HIS A 504 -7.19 12.38 0.63
N PRO A 505 -7.04 11.43 -0.31
CA PRO A 505 -7.54 10.06 -0.13
C PRO A 505 -6.97 9.37 1.13
N MET A 506 -5.67 9.50 1.39
CA MET A 506 -5.05 8.94 2.61
C MET A 506 -5.59 9.58 3.90
N GLY A 507 -5.67 10.92 3.94
CA GLY A 507 -6.17 11.66 5.10
C GLY A 507 -7.67 11.44 5.33
N GLN A 508 -8.46 11.29 4.26
CA GLN A 508 -9.90 11.02 4.35
C GLN A 508 -10.15 9.61 4.86
N PHE A 509 -9.41 8.61 4.37
CA PHE A 509 -9.46 7.26 4.93
C PHE A 509 -9.08 7.26 6.42
N TYR A 510 -8.01 7.97 6.79
CA TYR A 510 -7.57 8.10 8.19
C TYR A 510 -8.64 8.75 9.08
N ASN A 511 -9.27 9.82 8.63
CA ASN A 511 -10.31 10.52 9.39
C ASN A 511 -11.59 9.70 9.50
N LEU A 512 -11.99 9.04 8.42
CA LEU A 512 -13.16 8.16 8.37
C LEU A 512 -12.97 6.95 9.29
N SER A 513 -11.79 6.32 9.25
CA SER A 513 -11.47 5.17 10.09
C SER A 513 -11.43 5.55 11.57
N TYR A 514 -10.81 6.68 11.90
CA TYR A 514 -10.80 7.23 13.26
C TYR A 514 -12.23 7.49 13.74
N PHE A 515 -13.06 8.12 12.91
CA PHE A 515 -14.45 8.43 13.26
C PHE A 515 -15.26 7.16 13.56
N ILE A 516 -15.20 6.17 12.66
CA ILE A 516 -15.92 4.90 12.82
C ILE A 516 -15.46 4.17 14.09
N LYS A 517 -14.14 4.00 14.27
CA LYS A 517 -13.56 3.29 15.42
C LYS A 517 -13.90 3.96 16.75
N ARG A 518 -13.99 5.30 16.79
CA ARG A 518 -14.13 6.07 18.04
C ARG A 518 -15.58 6.33 18.44
N TYR A 519 -16.46 6.56 17.45
CA TYR A 519 -17.79 7.14 17.67
C TYR A 519 -18.95 6.26 17.22
N LEU A 520 -18.69 5.20 16.46
CA LEU A 520 -19.72 4.23 16.08
C LEU A 520 -19.57 2.95 16.93
N SER A 521 -20.66 2.21 17.04
CA SER A 521 -20.73 0.89 17.66
C SER A 521 -21.62 -0.02 16.80
N PRO A 522 -21.53 -1.35 16.92
CA PRO A 522 -22.40 -2.20 16.13
C PRO A 522 -23.87 -1.99 16.52
N GLY A 523 -24.76 -1.85 15.53
CA GLY A 523 -26.22 -1.87 15.74
C GLY A 523 -26.80 -0.72 16.55
N MET A 524 -26.28 0.51 16.39
CA MET A 524 -26.81 1.73 17.02
C MET A 524 -28.28 1.94 16.69
N ASP A 525 -29.12 2.20 17.70
CA ASP A 525 -30.55 2.48 17.50
C ASP A 525 -30.79 3.84 16.83
N TYR A 526 -29.87 4.79 17.03
CA TYR A 526 -29.90 6.11 16.41
C TYR A 526 -28.51 6.51 15.92
N LEU A 527 -28.45 6.99 14.68
CA LEU A 527 -27.31 7.69 14.11
C LEU A 527 -27.84 8.94 13.41
N ASP A 528 -27.18 10.07 13.64
CA ASP A 528 -27.58 11.35 13.03
C ASP A 528 -27.65 11.22 11.50
N ILE A 529 -28.74 11.71 10.91
CA ILE A 529 -29.00 11.63 9.47
C ILE A 529 -27.87 12.31 8.66
N ALA A 530 -27.27 13.38 9.20
CA ALA A 530 -26.13 14.03 8.57
C ALA A 530 -24.89 13.13 8.54
N ILE A 531 -24.67 12.31 9.58
CA ILE A 531 -23.57 11.33 9.60
C ILE A 531 -23.84 10.24 8.55
N VAL A 532 -25.07 9.72 8.52
CA VAL A 532 -25.49 8.72 7.52
C VAL A 532 -25.27 9.25 6.11
N GLN A 533 -25.67 10.48 5.83
CA GLN A 533 -25.51 11.08 4.51
C GLN A 533 -24.03 11.21 4.13
N LYS A 534 -23.18 11.69 5.04
CA LYS A 534 -21.73 11.79 4.77
C LYS A 534 -21.08 10.42 4.51
N LEU A 535 -21.49 9.37 5.22
CA LEU A 535 -21.04 8.02 4.92
C LEU A 535 -21.51 7.55 3.53
N LYS A 536 -22.74 7.88 3.12
CA LYS A 536 -23.21 7.59 1.75
C LYS A 536 -22.41 8.38 0.70
N ASP A 537 -22.03 9.62 0.99
CA ASP A 537 -21.22 10.44 0.09
C ASP A 537 -19.83 9.81 -0.11
N TYR A 538 -19.19 9.32 0.96
CA TYR A 538 -17.94 8.56 0.86
C TYR A 538 -18.10 7.22 0.13
N ALA A 539 -19.26 6.55 0.25
CA ALA A 539 -19.53 5.32 -0.48
C ALA A 539 -19.64 5.53 -2.01
N ASN A 540 -19.81 6.78 -2.48
CA ASN A 540 -19.84 7.12 -3.90
C ASN A 540 -18.45 7.44 -4.49
N TYR A 541 -17.37 7.42 -3.70
CA TYR A 541 -16.01 7.69 -4.19
C TYR A 541 -15.54 6.62 -5.19
N ASP A 542 -14.60 6.97 -6.07
CA ASP A 542 -13.96 5.98 -6.95
C ASP A 542 -12.92 5.12 -6.22
N ASP A 543 -12.34 5.64 -5.14
CA ASP A 543 -11.37 4.94 -4.30
C ASP A 543 -12.02 3.73 -3.58
N PRO A 544 -11.59 2.49 -3.87
CA PRO A 544 -12.23 1.29 -3.34
C PRO A 544 -12.05 1.13 -1.82
N ASP A 545 -10.98 1.68 -1.25
CA ASP A 545 -10.73 1.62 0.19
C ASP A 545 -11.69 2.53 0.96
N ILE A 546 -11.84 3.78 0.51
CA ILE A 546 -12.77 4.76 1.12
C ILE A 546 -14.21 4.28 0.97
N LYS A 547 -14.58 3.80 -0.23
CA LYS A 547 -15.90 3.23 -0.50
C LYS A 547 -16.20 2.07 0.44
N ALA A 548 -15.31 1.09 0.52
CA ALA A 548 -15.50 -0.08 1.36
C ALA A 548 -15.59 0.29 2.85
N LEU A 549 -14.77 1.23 3.32
CA LEU A 549 -14.82 1.71 4.71
C LEU A 549 -16.12 2.43 5.05
N ALA A 550 -16.66 3.21 4.12
CA ALA A 550 -17.93 3.89 4.32
C ALA A 550 -19.11 2.91 4.34
N LEU A 551 -19.14 1.94 3.42
CA LEU A 551 -20.12 0.85 3.41
C LEU A 551 -20.01 0.00 4.69
N ALA A 552 -18.80 -0.30 5.14
CA ALA A 552 -18.54 -0.98 6.41
C ALA A 552 -19.08 -0.18 7.59
N GLY A 553 -18.83 1.13 7.66
CA GLY A 553 -19.35 2.00 8.72
C GLY A 553 -20.88 2.03 8.78
N LEU A 554 -21.55 2.12 7.62
CA LEU A 554 -23.01 2.04 7.52
C LEU A 554 -23.54 0.66 7.95
N HIS A 555 -22.90 -0.41 7.47
CA HIS A 555 -23.29 -1.77 7.82
C HIS A 555 -23.14 -2.01 9.33
N TYR A 556 -21.94 -1.75 9.85
CA TYR A 556 -21.59 -1.87 11.26
C TYR A 556 -22.57 -1.11 12.15
N SER A 557 -22.75 0.19 11.92
CA SER A 557 -23.54 1.03 12.82
C SER A 557 -25.04 0.90 12.68
N GLN A 558 -25.55 0.51 11.49
CA GLN A 558 -26.97 0.60 11.16
C GLN A 558 -27.54 -0.68 10.52
N TYR A 559 -26.94 -1.86 10.72
CA TYR A 559 -27.44 -3.11 10.11
C TYR A 559 -28.92 -3.43 10.43
N LYS A 560 -29.48 -2.95 11.56
CA LYS A 560 -30.89 -3.11 11.92
C LYS A 560 -31.83 -2.16 11.15
N ASN A 561 -31.30 -1.10 10.54
CA ASN A 561 -32.06 -0.11 9.80
C ASN A 561 -32.36 -0.60 8.38
N LYS A 562 -33.65 -0.85 8.10
CA LYS A 562 -34.11 -1.39 6.80
C LYS A 562 -33.75 -0.50 5.61
N GLU A 563 -33.76 0.82 5.78
CA GLU A 563 -33.39 1.74 4.69
C GLU A 563 -31.91 1.63 4.35
N ILE A 564 -31.05 1.48 5.37
CA ILE A 564 -29.62 1.27 5.17
C ILE A 564 -29.36 -0.10 4.57
N ARG A 565 -30.07 -1.15 4.99
CA ARG A 565 -29.98 -2.49 4.37
C ARG A 565 -30.30 -2.45 2.87
N ASN A 566 -31.39 -1.79 2.49
CA ASN A 566 -31.77 -1.62 1.09
C ASN A 566 -30.74 -0.80 0.30
N TYR A 567 -30.19 0.26 0.91
CA TYR A 567 -29.11 1.04 0.31
C TYR A 567 -27.87 0.17 0.05
N LEU A 568 -27.41 -0.59 1.03
CA LEU A 568 -26.25 -1.48 0.89
C LEU A 568 -26.44 -2.52 -0.24
N MET A 569 -27.64 -3.11 -0.36
CA MET A 569 -27.97 -4.03 -1.46
C MET A 569 -27.93 -3.32 -2.82
N SER A 570 -28.48 -2.11 -2.91
CA SER A 570 -28.42 -1.29 -4.11
C SER A 570 -26.98 -0.96 -4.50
N GLU A 571 -26.12 -0.60 -3.54
CA GLU A 571 -24.71 -0.30 -3.80
C GLU A 571 -23.96 -1.53 -4.30
N ILE A 572 -24.19 -2.72 -3.71
CA ILE A 572 -23.62 -3.97 -4.22
C ILE A 572 -23.99 -4.19 -5.69
N GLY A 573 -25.24 -3.92 -6.08
CA GLY A 573 -25.69 -4.03 -7.47
C GLY A 573 -25.04 -3.04 -8.44
N LYS A 574 -24.53 -1.91 -7.94
CA LYS A 574 -23.83 -0.89 -8.75
C LYS A 574 -22.34 -1.15 -8.93
N LEU A 575 -21.74 -2.05 -8.12
CA LEU A 575 -20.29 -2.27 -8.14
C LEU A 575 -19.79 -2.91 -9.44
N GLY A 576 -20.64 -3.65 -10.15
CA GLY A 576 -20.25 -4.35 -11.39
C GLY A 576 -18.99 -5.19 -11.18
N ASP A 577 -17.99 -5.01 -12.03
CA ASP A 577 -16.72 -5.74 -11.98
C ASP A 577 -15.90 -5.49 -10.69
N ASN A 578 -16.17 -4.39 -9.97
CA ASN A 578 -15.47 -4.05 -8.72
C ASN A 578 -16.09 -4.73 -7.49
N GLN A 579 -17.10 -5.58 -7.66
CA GLN A 579 -17.85 -6.17 -6.55
C GLN A 579 -16.95 -6.96 -5.60
N GLU A 580 -16.08 -7.83 -6.12
CA GLU A 580 -15.16 -8.62 -5.30
C GLU A 580 -14.19 -7.74 -4.53
N SER A 581 -13.54 -6.83 -5.25
CA SER A 581 -12.53 -5.91 -4.73
C SER A 581 -13.04 -5.06 -3.55
N VAL A 582 -14.24 -4.50 -3.67
CA VAL A 582 -14.86 -3.68 -2.61
C VAL A 582 -15.41 -4.54 -1.47
N ARG A 583 -16.05 -5.68 -1.76
CA ARG A 583 -16.62 -6.56 -0.71
C ARG A 583 -15.55 -7.23 0.14
N ARG A 584 -14.40 -7.62 -0.44
CA ARG A 584 -13.27 -8.17 0.32
C ARG A 584 -12.75 -7.16 1.35
N ARG A 585 -12.52 -5.91 0.94
CA ARG A 585 -12.16 -4.82 1.86
C ARG A 585 -13.22 -4.61 2.94
N TRP A 586 -14.49 -4.56 2.56
CA TRP A 586 -15.60 -4.35 3.50
C TRP A 586 -15.66 -5.48 4.54
N GLY A 587 -15.60 -6.74 4.11
CA GLY A 587 -15.58 -7.89 5.01
C GLY A 587 -14.39 -7.86 5.97
N LEU A 588 -13.18 -7.58 5.47
CA LEU A 588 -11.97 -7.46 6.30
C LEU A 588 -12.06 -6.32 7.32
N ILE A 589 -12.69 -5.19 6.98
CA ILE A 589 -12.89 -4.08 7.93
C ILE A 589 -13.81 -4.51 9.09
N LEU A 590 -14.89 -5.25 8.78
CA LEU A 590 -15.82 -5.75 9.80
C LEU A 590 -15.17 -6.85 10.66
N ASP A 591 -14.39 -7.73 10.05
CA ASP A 591 -13.60 -8.75 10.77
C ASP A 591 -12.58 -8.09 11.71
N TYR A 592 -11.88 -7.04 11.24
CA TYR A 592 -10.98 -6.24 12.09
C TYR A 592 -11.71 -5.64 13.30
N PHE A 593 -12.90 -5.04 13.10
CA PHE A 593 -13.68 -4.53 14.23
C PHE A 593 -14.09 -5.62 15.22
N GLY A 594 -14.44 -6.81 14.72
CA GLY A 594 -14.70 -7.99 15.54
C GLY A 594 -13.47 -8.40 16.36
N THR A 595 -12.30 -8.42 15.73
CA THR A 595 -11.02 -8.75 16.36
C THR A 595 -10.66 -7.76 17.47
N VAL A 596 -10.85 -6.46 17.23
CA VAL A 596 -10.63 -5.42 18.26
C VAL A 596 -11.50 -5.68 19.49
N TYR A 597 -12.80 -5.98 19.31
CA TYR A 597 -13.68 -6.29 20.44
C TYR A 597 -13.31 -7.61 21.13
N PHE A 598 -12.93 -8.62 20.36
CA PHE A 598 -12.52 -9.92 20.89
C PHE A 598 -11.30 -9.77 21.79
N LEU A 599 -10.28 -9.04 21.32
CA LEU A 599 -9.06 -8.74 22.09
C LEU A 599 -9.33 -7.85 23.31
N SER A 600 -10.35 -6.99 23.26
CA SER A 600 -10.79 -6.22 24.43
C SER A 600 -11.70 -6.99 25.39
N GLY A 601 -12.07 -8.24 25.08
CA GLY A 601 -12.94 -9.10 25.90
C GLY A 601 -14.45 -8.96 25.69
N ASP A 602 -14.91 -8.13 24.74
CA ASP A 602 -16.35 -7.97 24.41
C ASP A 602 -16.76 -8.98 23.34
N LYS A 603 -16.86 -10.26 23.74
CA LYS A 603 -17.18 -11.37 22.82
C LYS A 603 -18.53 -11.20 22.10
N ASN A 604 -19.51 -10.54 22.73
CA ASN A 604 -20.83 -10.33 22.13
C ASN A 604 -20.74 -9.39 20.92
N LYS A 605 -20.09 -8.23 21.07
CA LYS A 605 -19.87 -7.33 19.94
C LYS A 605 -18.91 -7.90 18.91
N ALA A 606 -17.93 -8.70 19.35
CA ALA A 606 -17.06 -9.42 18.43
C ALA A 606 -17.88 -10.34 17.52
N ALA A 607 -18.73 -11.20 18.10
CA ALA A 607 -19.60 -12.10 17.35
C ALA A 607 -20.57 -11.36 16.43
N GLU A 608 -21.10 -10.20 16.86
CA GLU A 608 -21.94 -9.34 16.02
C GLU A 608 -21.17 -8.84 14.80
N CYS A 609 -19.94 -8.33 14.97
CA CYS A 609 -19.12 -7.85 13.86
C CYS A 609 -18.73 -8.99 12.89
N TYR A 610 -18.31 -10.14 13.42
CA TYR A 610 -17.98 -11.30 12.59
C TYR A 610 -19.21 -11.83 11.83
N GLN A 611 -20.41 -11.73 12.41
CA GLN A 611 -21.65 -12.07 11.72
C GLN A 611 -21.90 -11.12 10.55
N LEU A 612 -21.72 -9.80 10.74
CA LEU A 612 -21.83 -8.82 9.65
C LEU A 612 -20.76 -9.05 8.58
N ALA A 613 -19.54 -9.42 8.97
CA ALA A 613 -18.47 -9.77 8.03
C ALA A 613 -18.86 -10.99 7.18
N SER A 614 -19.47 -12.01 7.80
CA SER A 614 -19.96 -13.21 7.11
C SER A 614 -21.13 -12.95 6.17
N GLU A 615 -21.93 -11.90 6.40
CA GLU A 615 -22.95 -11.49 5.41
C GLU A 615 -22.30 -10.95 4.12
N VAL A 616 -21.13 -10.30 4.24
CA VAL A 616 -20.39 -9.74 3.09
C VAL A 616 -19.55 -10.81 2.41
N LEU A 617 -18.90 -11.69 3.19
CA LEU A 617 -18.01 -12.77 2.77
C LEU A 617 -18.41 -14.10 3.45
N PRO A 618 -19.47 -14.78 2.97
CA PRO A 618 -20.06 -15.93 3.69
C PRO A 618 -19.20 -17.18 3.77
N ASN A 619 -18.26 -17.35 2.85
CA ASN A 619 -17.42 -18.55 2.74
C ASN A 619 -15.96 -18.28 3.16
N ASP A 620 -15.68 -17.15 3.79
CA ASP A 620 -14.32 -16.84 4.22
C ASP A 620 -13.95 -17.66 5.47
N PRO A 621 -12.92 -18.53 5.39
CA PRO A 621 -12.59 -19.46 6.48
C PRO A 621 -12.13 -18.75 7.75
N THR A 622 -11.44 -17.61 7.62
CA THR A 622 -10.95 -16.83 8.76
C THR A 622 -12.12 -16.20 9.51
N ILE A 623 -13.07 -15.60 8.80
CA ILE A 623 -14.28 -15.02 9.40
C ILE A 623 -15.12 -16.09 10.10
N ILE A 624 -15.26 -17.28 9.50
CA ILE A 624 -15.99 -18.40 10.09
C ILE A 624 -15.34 -18.87 11.40
N ASP A 625 -14.02 -19.04 11.40
CA ASP A 625 -13.25 -19.44 12.59
C ASP A 625 -13.33 -18.39 13.70
N ASN A 626 -13.15 -17.11 13.35
CA ASN A 626 -13.29 -15.98 14.28
C ASN A 626 -14.69 -15.92 14.90
N LEU A 627 -15.75 -16.09 14.10
CA LEU A 627 -17.13 -16.13 14.57
C LEU A 627 -17.37 -17.30 15.53
N SER A 628 -16.82 -18.48 15.24
CA SER A 628 -16.89 -19.66 16.10
C SER A 628 -16.24 -19.39 17.46
N LYS A 629 -15.01 -18.86 17.46
CA LYS A 629 -14.24 -18.50 18.67
C LYS A 629 -14.95 -17.46 19.54
N ALA A 630 -15.66 -16.50 18.93
CA ALA A 630 -16.41 -15.49 19.67
C ALA A 630 -17.69 -16.04 20.31
N LYS A 631 -18.31 -17.06 19.69
CA LYS A 631 -19.54 -17.71 20.20
C LYS A 631 -19.27 -18.80 21.25
N SER A 632 -18.05 -19.35 21.29
CA SER A 632 -17.56 -20.23 22.36
C SER A 632 -17.12 -19.45 23.59
#